data_AF-A0A3A5Z7Q1-F1
#
_entry.id   AF-A0A3A5Z7Q1-F1
#
_cell.length_a   1.000
_cell.length_b   1.000
_cell.length_c   1.000
_cell.angle_alpha   90.00
_cell.angle_beta   90.00
_cell.angle_gamma   90.00
#
_symmetry.space_group_name_H-M   'P 1'
#
loop_
_entity.id
_entity.type
_entity.pdbx_description
1 polymer ?
#
loop_
_entity_poly.entity_id
_entity_poly.type
_entity_poly.pdbx_seq_one_letter_code
_entity_poly.pdbx_strand_id
1 'polypeptide(L)'
;MKKGTFEDLLPQETVERMLLSNVSVGEVFRMHLGKEENIKGKNPGDDGRNKYFVVLGHDLDGNAIGVVIIDTKINPNLPLRRQQMHYQLSAKKYAFLKEKDRFVDCSDLKTITGKRFKELFGNDKAKGIIMQDDLELIKGAVISYEDASPKMLRRFGLLL
;
A
#
# COMPACT_ATOMS: atom_id res chain seq x y z
N MET A 1 10.86 20.62 -29.93
CA MET A 1 9.63 19.82 -30.07
C MET A 1 9.65 18.74 -29.00
N LYS A 2 8.70 18.74 -28.04
CA LYS A 2 8.56 17.62 -27.10
C LYS A 2 7.99 16.44 -27.88
N LYS A 3 8.66 15.28 -27.85
CA LYS A 3 8.08 14.01 -28.33
C LYS A 3 6.94 13.66 -27.36
N GLY A 4 5.69 13.76 -27.82
CA GLY A 4 4.55 13.19 -27.09
C GLY A 4 4.68 11.68 -27.07
N THR A 5 4.39 11.05 -25.94
CA THR A 5 4.36 9.59 -25.83
C THR A 5 3.07 9.06 -26.47
N PHE A 6 3.03 7.77 -26.84
CA PHE A 6 1.83 7.15 -27.41
C PHE A 6 0.60 7.28 -26.48
N GLU A 7 0.85 7.37 -25.17
CA GLU A 7 -0.16 7.59 -24.13
C GLU A 7 -0.89 8.92 -24.29
N ASP A 8 -0.23 9.95 -24.83
CA ASP A 8 -0.82 11.28 -25.07
C ASP A 8 -1.90 11.27 -26.16
N LEU A 9 -2.00 10.19 -26.94
CA LEU A 9 -2.96 10.02 -28.04
C LEU A 9 -4.18 9.18 -27.64
N LEU A 10 -4.16 8.56 -26.46
CA LEU A 10 -5.26 7.72 -25.99
C LEU A 10 -6.29 8.56 -25.22
N PRO A 11 -7.58 8.20 -25.28
CA PRO A 11 -8.57 8.76 -24.37
C PRO A 11 -8.11 8.57 -22.92
N GLN A 12 -8.31 9.59 -22.09
CA GLN A 12 -7.86 9.59 -20.70
C GLN A 12 -8.36 8.35 -19.95
N GLU A 13 -9.63 7.97 -20.16
CA GLU A 13 -10.20 6.73 -19.61
C GLU A 13 -9.47 5.44 -20.03
N THR A 14 -8.86 5.40 -21.21
CA THR A 14 -8.11 4.23 -21.72
C THR A 14 -6.73 4.14 -21.06
N VAL A 15 -6.01 5.27 -20.97
CA VAL A 15 -4.75 5.36 -20.21
C VAL A 15 -5.00 5.01 -18.74
N GLU A 16 -6.13 5.47 -18.19
CA GLU A 16 -6.54 5.22 -16.81
C GLU A 16 -6.87 3.76 -16.52
N ARG A 17 -7.55 3.05 -17.45
CA ARG A 17 -7.78 1.60 -17.33
C ARG A 17 -6.47 0.84 -17.44
N MET A 18 -5.55 1.28 -18.32
CA MET A 18 -4.21 0.70 -18.45
C MET A 18 -3.37 0.87 -17.18
N LEU A 19 -3.42 2.04 -16.54
CA LEU A 19 -2.72 2.28 -15.27
C LEU A 19 -3.25 1.39 -14.15
N LEU A 20 -4.57 1.30 -13.99
CA LEU A 20 -5.18 0.41 -12.98
C LEU A 20 -4.95 -1.08 -13.30
N SER A 21 -4.93 -1.47 -14.58
CA SER A 21 -4.58 -2.84 -14.96
C SER A 21 -3.10 -3.18 -14.75
N ASN A 22 -2.24 -2.17 -14.54
CA ASN A 22 -0.81 -2.36 -14.34
C ASN A 22 -0.40 -2.37 -12.86
N VAL A 23 -1.28 -1.99 -11.93
CA VAL A 23 -0.97 -2.02 -10.50
C VAL A 23 -0.88 -3.46 -10.04
N SER A 24 0.33 -3.94 -9.82
CA SER A 24 0.59 -5.33 -9.46
C SER A 24 0.61 -5.51 -7.95
N VAL A 25 0.16 -6.68 -7.50
CA VAL A 25 0.32 -7.08 -6.10
C VAL A 25 1.81 -7.08 -5.76
N GLY A 26 2.16 -6.53 -4.59
CA GLY A 26 3.53 -6.35 -4.12
C GLY A 26 4.15 -5.00 -4.49
N GLU A 27 3.55 -4.23 -5.40
CA GLU A 27 4.03 -2.89 -5.71
C GLU A 27 3.91 -1.94 -4.51
N VAL A 28 4.89 -1.05 -4.41
CA VAL A 28 5.02 -0.09 -3.31
C VAL A 28 4.90 1.33 -3.85
N PHE A 29 3.94 2.07 -3.30
CA PHE A 29 3.67 3.46 -3.66
C PHE A 29 3.93 4.40 -2.49
N ARG A 30 4.56 5.55 -2.74
CA ARG A 30 4.62 6.63 -1.74
C ARG A 30 3.46 7.59 -1.96
N MET A 31 2.49 7.56 -1.06
CA MET A 31 1.21 8.26 -1.20
C MET A 31 0.92 9.12 0.03
N HIS A 32 0.23 10.25 -0.16
CA HIS A 32 -0.31 11.03 0.94
C HIS A 32 -1.67 10.44 1.34
N LEU A 33 -1.71 9.80 2.51
CA LEU A 33 -2.91 9.11 3.01
C LEU A 33 -3.52 9.89 4.16
N GLY A 34 -4.83 10.05 4.16
CA GLY A 34 -5.56 10.89 5.10
C GLY A 34 -6.71 10.16 5.79
N LYS A 35 -7.77 10.91 6.10
CA LYS A 35 -8.93 10.41 6.83
C LYS A 35 -9.63 9.23 6.12
N GLU A 36 -9.72 9.26 4.79
CA GLU A 36 -10.35 8.19 4.00
C GLU A 36 -9.64 6.84 4.19
N GLU A 37 -8.31 6.85 4.36
CA GLU A 37 -7.50 5.66 4.63
C GLU A 37 -7.19 5.47 6.12
N ASN A 38 -7.96 6.11 7.00
CA ASN A 38 -7.79 6.05 8.46
C ASN A 38 -6.37 6.43 8.93
N ILE A 39 -5.74 7.41 8.29
CA ILE A 39 -4.42 7.95 8.67
C ILE A 39 -4.57 9.38 9.17
N LYS A 40 -4.23 9.57 10.45
CA LYS A 40 -4.24 10.89 11.08
C LYS A 40 -2.95 11.63 10.80
N GLY A 41 -3.05 12.95 10.63
CA GLY A 41 -1.93 13.88 10.62
C GLY A 41 -1.06 13.81 11.88
N LYS A 42 0.18 14.31 11.82
CA LYS A 42 1.09 14.28 12.99
C LYS A 42 0.83 15.48 13.91
N ASN A 43 0.54 16.63 13.34
CA ASN A 43 0.30 17.88 14.03
C ASN A 43 -1.16 18.34 13.84
N PRO A 44 -1.66 19.25 14.70
CA PRO A 44 -2.94 19.91 14.46
C PRO A 44 -2.97 20.61 13.09
N GLY A 45 -4.03 20.39 12.32
CA GLY A 45 -4.19 20.96 10.97
C GLY A 45 -3.66 20.08 9.83
N ASP A 46 -2.86 19.05 10.12
CA ASP A 46 -2.44 18.08 9.11
C ASP A 46 -3.64 17.22 8.65
N ASP A 47 -3.81 17.06 7.33
CA ASP A 47 -4.88 16.28 6.69
C ASP A 47 -4.53 14.80 6.48
N GLY A 48 -3.26 14.43 6.68
CA GLY A 48 -2.77 13.09 6.48
C GLY A 48 -1.25 12.96 6.64
N ARG A 49 -0.67 11.89 6.09
CA ARG A 49 0.78 11.63 6.10
C ARG A 49 1.22 10.93 4.82
N ASN A 50 2.44 11.24 4.39
CA ASN A 50 3.11 10.46 3.35
C ASN A 50 3.54 9.10 3.90
N LYS A 51 3.01 8.02 3.33
CA LYS A 51 3.32 6.63 3.69
C LYS A 51 3.72 5.84 2.46
N TYR A 52 4.51 4.78 2.67
CA TYR A 52 4.60 3.73 1.65
C TYR A 52 3.40 2.80 1.84
N PHE A 53 2.69 2.53 0.77
CA PHE A 53 1.56 1.61 0.69
C PHE A 53 1.97 0.42 -0.16
N VAL A 54 1.81 -0.80 0.37
CA VAL A 54 2.09 -2.05 -0.33
C VAL A 54 0.76 -2.63 -0.78
N VAL A 55 0.59 -2.86 -2.08
CA VAL A 55 -0.61 -3.49 -2.64
C VAL A 55 -0.60 -4.99 -2.30
N LEU A 56 -1.65 -5.50 -1.67
CA LEU A 56 -1.78 -6.92 -1.33
C LEU A 56 -2.82 -7.65 -2.19
N GLY A 57 -3.80 -6.93 -2.73
CA GLY A 57 -4.85 -7.48 -3.56
C GLY A 57 -5.78 -6.41 -4.12
N HIS A 58 -6.65 -6.82 -5.03
CA HIS A 58 -7.65 -5.98 -5.67
C HIS A 58 -8.99 -6.68 -5.64
N ASP A 59 -10.06 -5.90 -5.59
CA ASP A 59 -11.41 -6.42 -5.81
C ASP A 59 -11.86 -6.26 -7.27
N LEU A 60 -13.04 -6.79 -7.58
CA LEU A 60 -13.62 -6.74 -8.93
C LEU A 60 -13.95 -5.32 -9.42
N ASP A 61 -14.04 -4.35 -8.51
CA ASP A 61 -14.30 -2.94 -8.83
C ASP A 61 -12.99 -2.16 -9.07
N GLY A 62 -11.83 -2.82 -8.95
CA GLY A 62 -10.51 -2.19 -9.08
C GLY A 62 -10.09 -1.39 -7.86
N ASN A 63 -10.71 -1.60 -6.70
CA ASN A 63 -10.22 -1.06 -5.44
C ASN A 63 -9.02 -1.89 -4.98
N ALA A 64 -8.05 -1.21 -4.37
CA ALA A 64 -6.87 -1.85 -3.82
C ALA A 64 -7.04 -2.05 -2.30
N ILE A 65 -6.51 -3.17 -1.80
CA ILE A 65 -6.21 -3.33 -0.39
C ILE A 65 -4.72 -3.47 -0.18
N GLY A 66 -4.24 -2.94 0.94
CA GLY A 66 -2.85 -3.02 1.28
C GLY A 66 -2.55 -2.68 2.72
N VAL A 67 -1.26 -2.60 3.00
CA VAL A 67 -0.68 -2.27 4.30
C VAL A 67 0.27 -1.10 4.16
N VAL A 68 0.51 -0.39 5.25
CA VAL A 68 1.44 0.74 5.26
C VAL A 68 2.75 0.37 5.93
N ILE A 69 3.84 0.88 5.35
CA ILE A 69 5.16 0.85 5.98
C ILE A 69 5.25 2.03 6.94
N ILE A 70 5.50 1.73 8.20
CA ILE A 70 5.75 2.69 9.26
C ILE A 70 7.25 2.83 9.53
N ASP A 71 7.63 3.93 10.20
CA ASP A 71 9.04 4.23 10.48
C ASP A 71 9.68 3.19 11.41
N THR A 72 10.98 3.36 11.63
CA THR A 72 11.96 2.46 12.27
C THR A 72 11.61 1.95 13.68
N LYS A 73 10.48 2.32 14.28
CA LYS A 73 10.08 1.90 15.63
C LYS A 73 8.57 1.61 15.69
N ILE A 74 8.23 0.43 16.19
CA ILE A 74 6.87 0.05 16.55
C ILE A 74 6.41 0.95 17.71
N ASN A 75 5.16 1.41 17.69
CA ASN A 75 4.61 2.21 18.78
C ASN A 75 4.42 1.33 20.03
N PRO A 76 5.14 1.58 21.14
CA PRO A 76 5.07 0.73 22.34
C PRO A 76 3.72 0.82 23.05
N ASN A 77 2.90 1.82 22.73
CA ASN A 77 1.56 1.99 23.30
C ASN A 77 0.49 1.17 22.56
N LEU A 78 0.83 0.47 21.47
CA LEU A 78 -0.11 -0.45 20.82
C LEU A 78 -0.32 -1.70 21.71
N PRO A 79 -1.50 -2.34 21.66
CA PRO A 79 -1.67 -3.65 22.27
C PRO A 79 -0.61 -4.64 21.77
N LEU A 80 -0.10 -5.52 22.65
CA LEU A 80 0.99 -6.45 22.32
C LEU A 80 0.69 -7.27 21.06
N ARG A 81 -0.54 -7.75 20.91
CA ARG A 81 -0.97 -8.48 19.70
C ARG A 81 -0.76 -7.68 18.41
N ARG A 82 -1.01 -6.37 18.42
CA ARG A 82 -0.76 -5.50 17.26
C ARG A 82 0.72 -5.22 17.04
N GLN A 83 1.51 -5.11 18.12
CA GLN A 83 2.96 -4.99 18.00
C GLN A 83 3.56 -6.21 17.30
N GLN A 84 3.07 -7.41 17.62
CA GLN A 84 3.52 -8.68 17.02
C GLN A 84 3.17 -8.82 15.52
N MET A 85 2.20 -8.06 15.03
CA MET A 85 1.85 -8.03 13.60
C MET A 85 2.77 -7.15 12.75
N HIS A 86 3.87 -6.64 13.30
CA HIS A 86 4.81 -5.81 12.55
C HIS A 86 5.90 -6.66 11.89
N TYR A 87 5.92 -6.69 10.56
CA TYR A 87 6.94 -7.38 9.79
C TYR A 87 8.09 -6.43 9.44
N GLN A 88 9.34 -6.78 9.76
CA GLN A 88 10.50 -5.94 9.46
C GLN A 88 10.96 -6.13 8.01
N LEU A 89 11.08 -5.04 7.27
CA LEU A 89 11.76 -4.98 5.98
C LEU A 89 13.18 -4.46 6.17
N SER A 90 14.15 -5.20 5.65
CA SER A 90 15.55 -4.77 5.65
C SER A 90 15.84 -3.80 4.51
N ALA A 91 16.45 -2.65 4.81
CA ALA A 91 16.88 -1.68 3.81
C ALA A 91 17.95 -2.20 2.86
N LYS A 92 18.63 -3.29 3.22
CA LYS A 92 19.57 -3.99 2.32
C LYS A 92 18.87 -4.62 1.11
N LYS A 93 17.60 -5.02 1.27
CA LYS A 93 16.80 -5.62 0.19
C LYS A 93 16.11 -4.55 -0.68
N TYR A 94 15.85 -3.36 -0.14
CA TYR A 94 14.94 -2.39 -0.76
C TYR A 94 15.50 -0.97 -0.80
N ALA A 95 15.89 -0.51 -1.99
CA ALA A 95 16.44 0.83 -2.20
C ALA A 95 15.51 1.96 -1.71
N PHE A 96 14.19 1.80 -1.86
CA PHE A 96 13.21 2.82 -1.46
C PHE A 96 13.16 3.05 0.06
N LEU A 97 13.73 2.16 0.87
CA LEU A 97 13.79 2.33 2.32
C LEU A 97 14.87 3.34 2.76
N LYS A 98 15.77 3.74 1.85
CA LYS A 98 16.84 4.73 2.09
C LYS A 98 17.71 4.36 3.29
N GLU A 99 18.28 3.15 3.25
CA GLU A 99 19.25 2.63 4.24
C GLU A 99 18.71 2.47 5.67
N LYS A 100 17.40 2.59 5.87
CA LYS A 100 16.76 2.42 7.18
C LYS A 100 15.77 1.29 7.14
N ASP A 101 15.98 0.27 7.96
CA ASP A 101 15.00 -0.79 8.17
C ASP A 101 13.68 -0.19 8.63
N ARG A 102 12.58 -0.77 8.17
CA ARG A 102 11.23 -0.28 8.46
C ARG A 102 10.31 -1.44 8.79
N PHE A 103 9.14 -1.13 9.35
CA PHE A 103 8.14 -2.13 9.68
C PHE A 103 6.90 -1.96 8.81
N VAL A 104 6.31 -3.08 8.39
CA VAL A 104 4.98 -3.15 7.80
C VAL A 104 4.01 -3.47 8.93
N ASP A 105 3.00 -2.61 9.15
CA ASP A 105 1.93 -2.92 10.12
C ASP A 105 0.90 -3.84 9.44
N CYS A 106 0.97 -5.15 9.70
CA CYS A 106 0.06 -6.13 9.13
C CYS A 106 -1.29 -6.20 9.87
N SER A 107 -1.48 -5.41 10.95
CA SER A 107 -2.74 -5.32 11.69
C SER A 107 -3.68 -4.22 11.19
N ASP A 108 -3.21 -3.33 10.31
CA ASP A 108 -3.93 -2.12 9.90
C ASP A 108 -4.08 -2.06 8.37
N LEU A 109 -4.99 -2.87 7.84
CA LEU A 109 -5.32 -2.90 6.42
C LEU A 109 -5.99 -1.62 5.96
N LYS A 110 -5.53 -1.07 4.84
CA LYS A 110 -6.12 0.10 4.19
C LYS A 110 -6.73 -0.32 2.87
N THR A 111 -7.98 0.08 2.66
CA THR A 111 -8.65 0.00 1.36
C THR A 111 -8.59 1.37 0.71
N ILE A 112 -8.23 1.40 -0.57
CA ILE A 112 -8.23 2.61 -1.38
C ILE A 112 -9.10 2.33 -2.59
N THR A 113 -10.08 3.20 -2.85
CA THR A 113 -10.94 3.02 -4.02
C THR A 113 -10.14 3.18 -5.30
N GLY A 114 -10.54 2.54 -6.41
CA GLY A 114 -9.84 2.71 -7.69
C GLY A 114 -9.72 4.19 -8.09
N LYS A 115 -10.79 4.98 -7.89
CA LYS A 115 -10.78 6.44 -8.10
C LYS A 115 -9.77 7.15 -7.20
N ARG A 116 -9.82 6.90 -5.88
CA ARG A 116 -8.91 7.53 -4.93
C ARG A 116 -7.46 7.14 -5.19
N PHE A 117 -7.23 5.89 -5.54
CA PHE A 117 -5.91 5.37 -5.88
C PHE A 117 -5.32 6.13 -7.07
N LYS A 118 -6.12 6.43 -8.11
CA LYS A 118 -5.72 7.29 -9.24
C LYS A 118 -5.32 8.70 -8.80
N GLU A 119 -6.11 9.36 -7.96
CA GLU A 119 -5.80 10.71 -7.43
C GLU A 119 -4.48 10.72 -6.64
N LEU A 120 -4.24 9.63 -5.91
CA LEU A 120 -3.03 9.41 -5.15
C LEU A 120 -1.87 8.93 -6.02
N PHE A 121 -2.11 8.44 -7.24
CA PHE A 121 -1.11 7.97 -8.18
C PHE A 121 -0.37 9.13 -8.85
N GLY A 122 0.73 8.79 -9.52
CA GLY A 122 1.59 9.70 -10.28
C GLY A 122 2.87 8.95 -10.61
N ASN A 123 3.38 9.10 -11.84
CA ASN A 123 4.47 8.27 -12.37
C ASN A 123 5.72 8.23 -11.47
N ASP A 124 5.96 9.27 -10.66
CA ASP A 124 7.09 9.34 -9.71
C ASP A 124 6.83 8.67 -8.35
N LYS A 125 5.64 8.08 -8.13
CA LYS A 125 5.21 7.58 -6.82
C LYS A 125 5.40 6.07 -6.64
N ALA A 126 5.58 5.31 -7.71
CA ALA A 126 6.06 3.93 -7.62
C ALA A 126 7.50 3.93 -7.08
N LYS A 127 7.79 3.04 -6.14
CA LYS A 127 9.07 3.03 -5.41
C LYS A 127 9.80 1.70 -5.47
N GLY A 128 9.10 0.62 -5.77
CA GLY A 128 9.66 -0.71 -5.90
C GLY A 128 8.59 -1.78 -5.74
N ILE A 129 9.05 -3.01 -5.67
CA ILE A 129 8.22 -4.21 -5.49
C ILE A 129 8.75 -4.95 -4.26
N ILE A 130 7.85 -5.41 -3.39
CA ILE A 130 8.19 -6.31 -2.29
C ILE A 130 8.61 -7.66 -2.88
N MET A 131 9.76 -8.19 -2.46
CA MET A 131 10.22 -9.51 -2.89
C MET A 131 9.23 -10.59 -2.47
N GLN A 132 9.09 -11.63 -3.29
CA GLN A 132 8.05 -12.64 -3.12
C GLN A 132 8.03 -13.27 -1.72
N ASP A 133 9.18 -13.66 -1.16
CA ASP A 133 9.27 -14.25 0.17
C ASP A 133 8.76 -13.31 1.28
N ASP A 134 9.10 -12.02 1.20
CA ASP A 134 8.61 -11.03 2.16
C ASP A 134 7.10 -10.77 1.97
N LEU A 135 6.63 -10.78 0.71
CA LEU A 135 5.21 -10.59 0.37
C LEU A 135 4.34 -11.72 0.92
N GLU A 136 4.80 -12.97 0.83
CA GLU A 136 4.11 -14.15 1.37
C GLU A 136 4.01 -14.08 2.89
N LEU A 137 5.08 -13.67 3.58
CA LEU A 137 5.08 -13.48 5.04
C LEU A 137 4.14 -12.36 5.46
N ILE A 138 4.12 -11.24 4.74
CA ILE A 138 3.20 -10.13 5.00
C ILE A 138 1.74 -10.58 4.81
N LYS A 139 1.44 -11.26 3.70
CA LYS A 139 0.09 -11.79 3.45
C LYS A 139 -0.33 -12.81 4.50
N GLY A 140 0.55 -13.74 4.87
CA GLY A 140 0.31 -14.71 5.92
C GLY A 140 0.00 -14.03 7.26
N ALA A 141 0.78 -13.02 7.63
CA ALA A 141 0.54 -12.22 8.83
C ALA A 141 -0.85 -11.55 8.79
N VAL A 142 -1.18 -10.87 7.69
CA VAL A 142 -2.50 -10.24 7.48
C VAL A 142 -3.65 -11.26 7.61
N ILE A 143 -3.52 -12.41 6.97
CA ILE A 143 -4.55 -13.47 6.99
C ILE A 143 -4.72 -14.06 8.38
N SER A 144 -3.62 -14.19 9.13
CA SER A 144 -3.63 -14.72 10.50
C SER A 144 -4.15 -13.74 11.55
N TYR A 145 -4.32 -12.45 11.20
CA TYR A 145 -4.78 -11.44 12.13
C TYR A 145 -6.27 -11.63 12.45
N GLU A 146 -6.59 -11.86 13.72
CA GLU A 146 -7.95 -12.19 14.17
C GLU A 146 -9.02 -11.13 13.84
N ASP A 147 -8.64 -9.84 13.84
CA ASP A 147 -9.58 -8.75 13.53
C ASP A 147 -9.71 -8.50 12.01
N ALA A 148 -8.93 -9.19 11.17
CA ALA A 148 -9.06 -9.08 9.73
C ALA A 148 -10.34 -9.77 9.26
N SER A 149 -11.25 -9.01 8.65
CA SER A 149 -12.54 -9.54 8.20
C SER A 149 -12.37 -10.58 7.08
N PRO A 150 -12.78 -11.86 7.26
CA PRO A 150 -12.64 -12.89 6.23
C PRO A 150 -13.39 -12.56 4.94
N LYS A 151 -14.54 -11.88 5.05
CA LYS A 151 -15.31 -11.39 3.90
C LYS A 151 -14.51 -10.40 3.07
N MET A 152 -13.81 -9.47 3.73
CA MET A 152 -12.97 -8.50 3.06
C MET A 152 -11.72 -9.17 2.46
N LEU A 153 -11.07 -10.08 3.19
CA LEU A 153 -9.92 -10.82 2.66
C LEU A 153 -10.27 -11.60 1.38
N ARG A 154 -11.42 -12.28 1.34
CA ARG A 154 -11.91 -12.95 0.12
C ARG A 154 -12.23 -11.97 -1.01
N ARG A 155 -12.90 -10.85 -0.70
CA ARG A 155 -13.25 -9.80 -1.68
C ARG A 155 -12.03 -9.31 -2.46
N PHE A 156 -10.88 -9.21 -1.81
CA PHE A 156 -9.64 -8.71 -2.42
C PHE A 156 -8.66 -9.82 -2.83
N GLY A 157 -9.07 -11.09 -2.78
CA GLY A 157 -8.24 -12.22 -3.21
C GLY A 157 -7.06 -12.57 -2.29
N LEU A 158 -7.12 -12.23 -1.00
CA LEU A 158 -6.14 -12.66 0.00
C LEU A 158 -6.49 -14.03 0.59
N LEU A 159 -7.76 -14.39 0.57
CA LEU A 159 -8.25 -15.72 0.94
C LEU A 159 -9.03 -16.32 -0.23
N LEU A 160 -8.87 -17.62 -0.44
CA LEU A 160 -9.70 -18.41 -1.35
C LEU A 160 -11.07 -18.71 -0.71
#